data_AF-A0A9X3PFY2-F1
#
_entry.id   AF-A0A9X3PFY2-F1
#
_cell.length_a   1.000
_cell.length_b   1.000
_cell.length_c   1.000
_cell.angle_alpha   90.00
_cell.angle_beta   90.00
_cell.angle_gamma   90.00
#
_symmetry.space_group_name_H-M   'P 1'
#
loop_
_entity.id
_entity.type
_entity.pdbx_description
1 polymer ?
#
loop_
_entity_poly.entity_id
_entity_poly.type
_entity_poly.pdbx_seq_one_letter_code
_entity_poly.pdbx_strand_id
1 'polypeptide(L)'
;MAAVKAVVVVASNRAADGVYEDESGPILAEGLRSHGFDVVGPVVVHDGEEVEAAMRVAVGQGADLVVTSGGTGLTSKDLTPEMTSRVVDFEVPGIAEAIRAAGLAKTPHAALSRGIAGVSERTLIVNLAGSKGAAKDGLAVLTAELVEHAVSQLHDGDHERNDKAVAGGVAAPVAEGGEPAGSPNDHGGRDSTHADAGGDASGTGDQSTAEDSPARPAHDHGRTAP
;
A
#
# COMPACT_ATOMS: atom_id res chain seq x y z
N MET A 1 -3.34 7.15 -28.08
CA MET A 1 -4.06 7.59 -26.87
C MET A 1 -3.44 8.90 -26.39
N ALA A 2 -4.21 9.75 -25.73
CA ALA A 2 -3.61 10.89 -25.01
C ALA A 2 -2.71 10.36 -23.88
N ALA A 3 -1.67 11.10 -23.51
CA ALA A 3 -0.79 10.71 -22.41
C ALA A 3 -1.57 10.65 -21.08
N VAL A 4 -1.33 9.61 -20.28
CA VAL A 4 -1.89 9.45 -18.93
C VAL A 4 -1.48 10.65 -18.08
N LYS A 5 -2.46 11.34 -17.48
CA LYS A 5 -2.20 12.46 -16.58
C LYS A 5 -2.01 11.95 -15.16
N ALA A 6 -0.84 12.19 -14.59
CA ALA A 6 -0.51 11.76 -13.24
C ALA A 6 -0.29 12.95 -12.29
N VAL A 7 -0.73 12.80 -11.05
CA VAL A 7 -0.46 13.77 -9.97
C VAL A 7 0.30 13.08 -8.85
N VAL A 8 1.39 13.69 -8.39
CA VAL A 8 2.15 13.23 -7.23
C VAL A 8 1.83 14.11 -6.02
N VAL A 9 1.37 13.49 -4.93
CA VAL A 9 1.07 14.14 -3.65
C VAL A 9 1.99 13.59 -2.57
N VAL A 10 2.67 14.46 -1.83
CA VAL A 10 3.56 14.09 -0.72
C VAL A 10 2.87 14.47 0.58
N ALA A 11 2.58 13.48 1.41
CA ALA A 11 2.03 13.64 2.75
C ALA A 11 3.20 13.66 3.76
N SER A 12 3.55 14.86 4.23
CA SER A 12 4.63 15.04 5.20
C SER A 12 4.52 16.38 5.90
N ASN A 13 4.10 16.34 7.17
CA ASN A 13 4.09 17.53 8.03
C ASN A 13 5.44 18.27 8.02
N ARG A 14 6.56 17.54 8.13
CA ARG A 14 7.89 18.16 8.22
C ARG A 14 8.34 18.78 6.89
N ALA A 15 7.98 18.19 5.76
CA ALA A 15 8.31 18.78 4.46
C ALA A 15 7.42 19.99 4.16
N ALA A 16 6.13 19.91 4.49
CA ALA A 16 5.19 21.03 4.38
C ALA A 16 5.59 22.21 5.27
N ASP A 17 6.12 21.95 6.46
CA ASP A 17 6.68 22.95 7.39
C ASP A 17 8.06 23.49 6.95
N GLY A 18 8.65 22.97 5.86
CA GLY A 18 9.98 23.38 5.39
C GLY A 18 11.14 22.92 6.27
N VAL A 19 10.93 21.96 7.18
CA VAL A 19 11.98 21.42 8.06
C VAL A 19 13.01 20.63 7.26
N TYR A 20 12.58 19.96 6.19
CA TYR A 20 13.45 19.36 5.19
C TYR A 20 12.81 19.39 3.80
N GLU A 21 13.65 19.26 2.78
CA GLU A 21 13.21 19.09 1.40
C GLU A 21 12.85 17.62 1.13
N ASP A 22 11.66 17.41 0.54
CA ASP A 22 11.21 16.07 0.20
C ASP A 22 12.03 15.49 -0.97
N GLU A 23 12.45 14.24 -0.83
CA GLU A 23 13.21 13.53 -1.85
C GLU A 23 12.39 12.44 -2.57
N SER A 24 11.26 11.98 -2.01
CA SER A 24 10.48 10.90 -2.62
C SER A 24 9.61 11.42 -3.77
N GLY A 25 9.00 12.59 -3.62
CA GLY A 25 8.17 13.26 -4.62
C GLY A 25 8.91 13.52 -5.94
N PRO A 26 10.12 14.11 -5.94
CA PRO A 26 10.90 14.28 -7.16
C PRO A 26 11.24 12.94 -7.85
N ILE A 27 11.57 11.90 -7.08
CA ILE A 27 11.84 10.56 -7.63
C ILE A 27 10.59 9.99 -8.32
N LEU A 28 9.42 10.11 -7.68
CA LEU A 28 8.16 9.66 -8.25
C LEU A 28 7.81 10.43 -9.52
N ALA A 29 7.90 11.76 -9.48
CA ALA A 29 7.53 12.58 -10.61
C ALA A 29 8.42 12.29 -11.83
N GLU A 30 9.74 12.16 -11.63
CA GLU A 30 10.66 11.83 -12.71
C GLU A 30 10.47 10.40 -13.24
N GLY A 31 10.24 9.44 -12.35
CA GLY A 31 9.98 8.06 -12.74
C GLY A 31 8.70 7.90 -13.57
N LEU A 32 7.62 8.58 -13.16
CA LEU A 32 6.37 8.58 -13.91
C LEU A 32 6.50 9.29 -15.26
N ARG A 33 7.26 10.39 -15.34
CA ARG A 33 7.60 11.03 -16.63
C ARG A 33 8.40 10.11 -17.54
N SER A 34 9.33 9.34 -16.97
CA SER A 34 10.12 8.34 -17.70
C SER A 34 9.26 7.19 -18.25
N HIS A 35 8.11 6.92 -17.63
CA HIS A 35 7.09 5.99 -18.14
C HIS A 35 6.19 6.60 -19.22
N GLY A 36 6.39 7.88 -19.59
CA GLY A 36 5.64 8.56 -20.65
C GLY A 36 4.38 9.31 -20.18
N PHE A 37 4.18 9.46 -18.86
CA PHE A 37 3.02 10.15 -18.30
C PHE A 37 3.21 11.68 -18.28
N ASP A 38 2.11 12.42 -18.36
CA ASP A 38 2.06 13.86 -18.13
C ASP A 38 1.89 14.13 -16.63
N VAL A 39 2.97 14.55 -15.96
CA VAL A 39 3.04 14.57 -14.49
C VAL A 39 3.00 15.98 -13.90
N VAL A 40 1.98 16.25 -13.09
CA VAL A 40 1.86 17.43 -12.23
C VAL A 40 2.38 17.13 -10.82
N GLY A 41 3.19 18.04 -10.28
CA GLY A 41 3.76 17.94 -8.93
C GLY A 41 5.26 17.59 -8.89
N PRO A 42 5.79 17.25 -7.71
CA PRO A 42 5.05 16.90 -6.49
C PRO A 42 4.36 18.09 -5.81
N VAL A 43 3.16 17.85 -5.26
CA VAL A 43 2.49 18.76 -4.33
C VAL A 43 2.73 18.24 -2.91
N VAL A 44 3.36 19.05 -2.06
CA VAL A 44 3.64 18.69 -0.66
C VAL A 44 2.55 19.28 0.24
N VAL A 45 1.94 18.44 1.08
CA VAL A 45 0.85 18.81 2.00
C VAL A 45 1.07 18.23 3.39
N HIS A 46 0.39 18.77 4.39
CA HIS A 46 0.35 18.18 5.72
C HIS A 46 -0.40 16.85 5.73
N ASP A 47 -0.08 15.98 6.69
CA ASP A 47 -0.77 14.70 6.84
C ASP A 47 -2.25 14.92 7.24
N GLY A 48 -3.13 14.00 6.85
CA GLY A 48 -4.57 14.07 7.17
C GLY A 48 -5.38 14.77 6.09
N GLU A 49 -6.34 15.62 6.48
CA GLU A 49 -7.39 16.17 5.60
C GLU A 49 -6.85 16.88 4.35
N GLU A 50 -5.64 17.46 4.40
CA GLU A 50 -5.04 18.08 3.21
C GLU A 50 -4.66 17.05 2.12
N VAL A 51 -4.33 15.82 2.51
CA VAL A 51 -4.10 14.72 1.56
C VAL A 51 -5.40 14.35 0.86
N GLU A 52 -6.51 14.25 1.60
CA GLU A 52 -7.85 14.02 1.03
C GLU A 52 -8.19 15.13 0.04
N ALA A 53 -8.05 16.39 0.44
CA ALA A 53 -8.34 17.54 -0.41
C ALA A 53 -7.49 17.54 -1.69
N ALA A 54 -6.19 17.26 -1.59
CA ALA A 54 -5.29 17.18 -2.75
C ALA A 54 -5.71 16.07 -3.73
N MET A 55 -6.08 14.89 -3.22
CA MET A 55 -6.59 13.80 -4.07
C MET A 55 -7.90 14.19 -4.76
N ARG A 56 -8.87 14.78 -4.04
CA ARG A 56 -10.13 15.24 -4.63
C ARG A 56 -9.94 16.33 -5.69
N VAL A 57 -9.01 17.25 -5.46
CA VAL A 57 -8.66 18.27 -6.46
C VAL A 57 -8.07 17.62 -7.72
N ALA A 58 -7.16 16.66 -7.56
CA ALA A 58 -6.58 15.94 -8.69
C ALA A 58 -7.64 15.17 -9.49
N VAL A 59 -8.53 14.45 -8.82
CA VAL A 59 -9.68 13.75 -9.44
C VAL A 59 -10.56 14.75 -10.19
N GLY A 60 -10.97 15.85 -9.55
CA GLY A 60 -11.81 16.88 -10.18
C GLY A 60 -11.16 17.63 -11.34
N GLN A 61 -9.83 17.61 -11.45
CA GLN A 61 -9.07 18.14 -12.58
C GLN A 61 -8.86 17.12 -13.71
N GLY A 62 -9.41 15.91 -13.56
CA GLY A 62 -9.33 14.85 -14.55
C GLY A 62 -7.96 14.19 -14.62
N ALA A 63 -7.30 13.98 -13.47
CA ALA A 63 -6.14 13.11 -13.38
C ALA A 63 -6.55 11.66 -13.67
N ASP A 64 -5.72 10.92 -14.42
CA ASP A 64 -5.92 9.49 -14.66
C ASP A 64 -5.25 8.65 -13.54
N LEU A 65 -4.17 9.18 -12.95
CA LEU A 65 -3.42 8.56 -11.86
C LEU A 65 -3.08 9.58 -10.77
N VAL A 66 -3.28 9.20 -9.50
CA VAL A 66 -2.77 9.92 -8.33
C VAL A 66 -1.89 8.99 -7.53
N VAL A 67 -0.64 9.41 -7.28
CA VAL A 67 0.29 8.68 -6.44
C VAL A 67 0.59 9.50 -5.20
N THR A 68 0.28 8.96 -4.02
CA THR A 68 0.67 9.58 -2.76
C THR A 68 1.97 8.99 -2.23
N SER A 69 2.76 9.80 -1.52
CA SER A 69 3.98 9.36 -0.82
C SER A 69 3.96 9.84 0.62
N GLY A 70 4.05 8.92 1.57
CA GLY A 70 4.07 9.22 3.01
C GLY A 70 2.74 8.99 3.71
N GLY A 71 2.76 9.06 5.04
CA GLY A 71 1.59 8.89 5.89
C GLY A 71 0.97 7.47 5.91
N THR A 72 1.71 6.43 5.48
CA THR A 72 1.21 5.03 5.42
C THR A 72 1.74 4.13 6.55
N GLY A 73 2.49 4.69 7.50
CA GLY A 73 3.05 3.96 8.64
C GLY A 73 2.03 3.63 9.75
N LEU A 74 2.54 3.41 10.96
CA LEU A 74 1.76 3.03 12.15
C LEU A 74 1.69 4.14 13.22
N THR A 75 2.16 5.35 12.91
CA THR A 75 2.06 6.47 13.86
C THR A 75 0.66 7.07 13.86
N SER A 76 0.32 7.83 14.90
CA SER A 76 -0.97 8.53 14.98
C SER A 76 -1.17 9.60 13.90
N LYS A 77 -0.12 9.97 13.16
CA LYS A 77 -0.16 10.94 12.08
C LYS A 77 -0.18 10.29 10.69
N ASP A 78 0.12 9.00 10.60
CA ASP A 78 0.04 8.27 9.35
C ASP A 78 -1.43 8.02 9.01
N LEU A 79 -2.04 8.95 8.28
CA LEU A 79 -3.48 8.93 7.96
C LEU A 79 -3.78 8.82 6.46
N THR A 80 -2.76 8.71 5.60
CA THR A 80 -2.95 8.67 4.14
C THR A 80 -3.91 7.55 3.68
N PRO A 81 -3.85 6.31 4.21
CA PRO A 81 -4.81 5.26 3.85
C PRO A 81 -6.25 5.63 4.22
N GLU A 82 -6.46 6.22 5.39
CA GLU A 82 -7.77 6.67 5.87
C GLU A 82 -8.33 7.83 5.03
N MET A 83 -7.47 8.73 4.57
CA MET A 83 -7.87 9.78 3.64
C MET A 83 -8.21 9.21 2.27
N THR A 84 -7.46 8.21 1.81
CA THR A 84 -7.67 7.56 0.52
C THR A 84 -8.99 6.78 0.51
N SER A 85 -9.31 6.06 1.59
CA SER A 85 -10.55 5.28 1.69
C SER A 85 -11.82 6.13 1.66
N ARG A 86 -11.74 7.42 1.99
CA ARG A 86 -12.86 8.37 1.86
C ARG A 86 -13.04 8.92 0.44
N VAL A 87 -12.03 8.78 -0.42
CA VAL A 87 -12.03 9.30 -1.79
C VAL A 87 -12.39 8.21 -2.80
N VAL A 88 -11.90 6.99 -2.60
CA VAL A 88 -12.11 5.89 -3.54
C VAL A 88 -13.53 5.32 -3.46
N ASP A 89 -14.10 5.00 -4.61
CA ASP A 89 -15.38 4.29 -4.76
C ASP A 89 -15.21 2.79 -4.48
N PHE A 90 -14.08 2.23 -4.89
CA PHE A 90 -13.71 0.84 -4.62
C PHE A 90 -12.18 0.65 -4.58
N GLU A 91 -11.74 -0.37 -3.85
CA GLU A 91 -10.31 -0.70 -3.72
C GLU A 91 -9.83 -1.65 -4.84
N VAL A 92 -8.53 -1.53 -5.16
CA VAL A 92 -7.78 -2.42 -6.06
C VAL A 92 -6.63 -3.04 -5.25
N PRO A 93 -6.93 -4.01 -4.36
CA PRO A 93 -5.97 -4.50 -3.38
C PRO A 93 -4.71 -5.12 -3.99
N GLY A 94 -4.83 -5.74 -5.17
CA GLY A 94 -3.70 -6.38 -5.86
C GLY A 94 -2.53 -5.42 -6.17
N ILE A 95 -2.80 -4.14 -6.43
CA ILE A 95 -1.74 -3.14 -6.64
C ILE A 95 -0.99 -2.86 -5.33
N ALA A 96 -1.72 -2.66 -4.24
CA ALA A 96 -1.13 -2.42 -2.92
C ALA A 96 -0.31 -3.63 -2.43
N GLU A 97 -0.79 -4.85 -2.71
CA GLU A 97 -0.08 -6.10 -2.43
C GLU A 97 1.22 -6.21 -3.25
N ALA A 98 1.18 -5.92 -4.54
CA ALA A 98 2.36 -5.94 -5.41
C ALA A 98 3.43 -4.94 -4.96
N ILE A 99 3.03 -3.73 -4.55
CA ILE A 99 3.95 -2.70 -4.01
C ILE A 99 4.61 -3.19 -2.72
N ARG A 100 3.84 -3.76 -1.79
CA ARG A 100 4.40 -4.35 -0.56
C ARG A 100 5.35 -5.51 -0.86
N ALA A 101 5.01 -6.37 -1.81
CA ALA A 101 5.87 -7.49 -2.22
C ALA A 101 7.21 -7.00 -2.81
N ALA A 102 7.18 -5.96 -3.66
CA ALA A 102 8.39 -5.35 -4.21
C ALA A 102 9.28 -4.75 -3.11
N GLY A 103 8.69 -4.10 -2.11
CA GLY A 103 9.43 -3.59 -0.94
C GLY A 103 9.95 -4.70 -0.03
N LEU A 104 9.19 -5.76 0.19
CA LEU A 104 9.56 -6.90 1.04
C LEU A 104 10.79 -7.66 0.52
N ALA A 105 11.00 -7.67 -0.81
CA ALA A 105 12.22 -8.21 -1.41
C ALA A 105 13.49 -7.44 -0.98
N LYS A 106 13.36 -6.23 -0.43
CA LYS A 106 14.46 -5.33 -0.07
C LYS A 106 14.54 -5.05 1.44
N THR A 107 13.40 -4.97 2.12
CA THR A 107 13.34 -4.71 3.56
C THR A 107 12.10 -5.33 4.21
N PRO A 108 12.23 -5.97 5.39
CA PRO A 108 11.07 -6.50 6.12
C PRO A 108 10.11 -5.40 6.58
N HIS A 109 10.57 -4.15 6.71
CA HIS A 109 9.74 -3.02 7.15
C HIS A 109 8.61 -2.69 6.16
N ALA A 110 8.72 -3.11 4.90
CA ALA A 110 7.68 -2.92 3.89
C ALA A 110 6.34 -3.57 4.28
N ALA A 111 6.36 -4.63 5.12
CA ALA A 111 5.15 -5.25 5.67
C ALA A 111 4.29 -4.29 6.51
N LEU A 112 4.87 -3.24 7.08
CA LEU A 112 4.16 -2.31 7.96
C LEU A 112 3.39 -1.22 7.21
N SER A 113 3.61 -1.08 5.90
CA SER A 113 2.89 -0.08 5.10
C SER A 113 1.41 -0.45 4.99
N ARG A 114 0.55 0.47 5.44
CA ARG A 114 -0.91 0.36 5.35
C ARG A 114 -1.48 0.97 4.08
N GLY A 115 -0.63 1.39 3.13
CA GLY A 115 -1.04 2.01 1.88
C GLY A 115 -2.05 1.14 1.11
N ILE A 116 -3.10 1.78 0.60
CA ILE A 116 -4.10 1.15 -0.26
C ILE A 116 -3.97 1.66 -1.69
N ALA A 117 -4.65 0.97 -2.60
CA ALA A 117 -4.88 1.43 -3.96
C ALA A 117 -6.37 1.28 -4.26
N GLY A 118 -6.94 2.19 -5.02
CA GLY A 118 -8.36 2.21 -5.34
C GLY A 118 -8.68 3.17 -6.46
N VAL A 119 -9.94 3.23 -6.84
CA VAL A 119 -10.43 4.06 -7.94
C VAL A 119 -11.42 5.06 -7.41
N SER A 120 -11.34 6.29 -7.87
CA SER A 120 -12.35 7.34 -7.67
C SER A 120 -12.75 7.86 -9.05
N GLU A 121 -14.02 7.71 -9.42
CA GLU A 121 -14.54 7.98 -10.77
C GLU A 121 -13.74 7.22 -11.85
N ARG A 122 -12.84 7.92 -12.55
CA ARG A 122 -11.95 7.36 -13.59
C ARG A 122 -10.47 7.50 -13.25
N THR A 123 -10.17 7.81 -11.99
CA THR A 123 -8.82 8.05 -11.49
C THR A 123 -8.36 6.88 -10.65
N LEU A 124 -7.22 6.29 -11.00
CA LEU A 124 -6.51 5.34 -10.14
C LEU A 124 -5.74 6.09 -9.06
N ILE A 125 -5.92 5.74 -7.79
CA ILE A 125 -5.21 6.32 -6.64
C ILE A 125 -4.37 5.24 -5.97
N VAL A 126 -3.08 5.52 -5.74
CA VAL A 126 -2.12 4.55 -5.17
C VAL A 126 -1.30 5.19 -4.05
N ASN A 127 -1.28 4.57 -2.87
CA ASN A 127 -0.45 5.03 -1.76
C ASN A 127 0.91 4.33 -1.70
N LEU A 128 1.98 5.13 -1.59
CA LEU A 128 3.34 4.65 -1.37
C LEU A 128 3.87 5.15 -0.02
N ALA A 129 4.75 4.36 0.60
CA ALA A 129 5.48 4.82 1.78
C ALA A 129 6.43 5.97 1.41
N GLY A 130 6.74 6.84 2.39
CA GLY A 130 7.46 8.11 2.17
C GLY A 130 8.98 8.01 1.96
N SER A 131 9.54 6.81 1.77
CA SER A 131 11.00 6.65 1.59
C SER A 131 11.39 6.65 0.12
N LYS A 132 12.63 7.07 -0.18
CA LYS A 132 13.21 6.96 -1.54
C LYS A 132 13.17 5.53 -2.08
N GLY A 133 13.34 4.53 -1.21
CA GLY A 133 13.23 3.12 -1.57
C GLY A 133 11.81 2.77 -2.01
N ALA A 134 10.83 3.13 -1.18
CA ALA A 134 9.42 2.88 -1.47
C ALA A 134 8.93 3.59 -2.74
N ALA A 135 9.43 4.80 -3.03
CA ALA A 135 9.16 5.49 -4.28
C ALA A 135 9.63 4.67 -5.50
N LYS A 136 10.87 4.14 -5.45
CA LYS A 136 11.43 3.28 -6.50
C LYS A 136 10.70 1.94 -6.61
N ASP A 137 10.29 1.36 -5.48
CA ASP A 137 9.53 0.12 -5.44
C ASP A 137 8.15 0.30 -6.07
N GLY A 138 7.47 1.39 -5.75
CA GLY A 138 6.20 1.78 -6.37
C GLY A 138 6.33 1.96 -7.88
N LEU A 139 7.34 2.69 -8.35
CA LEU A 139 7.60 2.90 -9.78
C LEU A 139 7.91 1.60 -10.56
N ALA A 140 8.52 0.62 -9.90
CA ALA A 140 8.80 -0.69 -10.50
C ALA A 140 7.51 -1.52 -10.69
N VAL A 141 6.49 -1.28 -9.86
CA VAL A 141 5.17 -1.92 -9.98
C VAL A 141 4.25 -1.13 -10.93
N LEU A 142 4.22 0.19 -10.79
CA LEU A 142 3.43 1.12 -11.60
C LEU A 142 4.08 1.38 -12.96
N THR A 143 4.24 0.32 -13.74
CA THR A 143 4.78 0.40 -15.10
C THR A 143 3.83 1.13 -16.05
N ALA A 144 4.36 1.63 -17.18
CA ALA A 144 3.55 2.17 -18.27
C ALA A 144 2.42 1.22 -18.67
N GLU A 145 2.75 -0.05 -18.93
CA GLU A 145 1.79 -1.08 -19.34
C GLU A 145 0.65 -1.27 -18.32
N LEU A 146 0.97 -1.37 -17.02
CA LEU A 146 -0.04 -1.59 -15.99
C LEU A 146 -0.99 -0.39 -15.88
N VAL A 147 -0.43 0.81 -15.80
CA VAL A 147 -1.22 2.04 -15.61
C VAL A 147 -2.05 2.35 -16.85
N GLU A 148 -1.49 2.27 -18.06
CA GLU A 148 -2.21 2.50 -19.30
C GLU A 148 -3.37 1.50 -19.48
N HIS A 149 -3.15 0.23 -19.12
CA HIS A 149 -4.21 -0.77 -19.16
C HIS A 149 -5.34 -0.46 -18.15
N ALA A 150 -4.98 -0.11 -16.91
CA ALA A 150 -5.96 0.27 -15.89
C ALA A 150 -6.79 1.49 -16.32
N VAL A 151 -6.12 2.55 -16.80
CA VAL A 151 -6.78 3.77 -17.27
C VAL A 151 -7.70 3.46 -18.47
N SER A 152 -7.24 2.65 -19.42
CA SER A 152 -8.07 2.21 -20.56
C SER A 152 -9.37 1.52 -20.12
N GLN A 153 -9.29 0.63 -19.13
CA GLN A 153 -10.49 -0.02 -18.56
C GLN A 153 -11.43 0.97 -17.87
N LEU A 154 -10.89 1.94 -17.14
CA LEU A 154 -11.69 2.95 -16.40
C LEU A 154 -12.41 3.94 -17.31
N HIS A 155 -11.92 4.15 -18.53
CA HIS A 155 -12.61 4.94 -19.56
C HIS A 155 -13.61 4.09 -20.38
N ASP A 156 -14.01 2.92 -19.87
CA ASP A 156 -14.94 1.95 -20.49
C ASP A 156 -14.49 1.39 -21.85
N GLY A 157 -13.24 1.63 -22.23
CA GLY A 157 -12.61 1.15 -23.45
C GLY A 157 -13.44 1.36 -24.73
N ASP A 158 -13.06 2.34 -25.54
CA ASP A 158 -13.16 2.23 -27.00
C ASP A 158 -12.36 0.99 -27.46
N HIS A 159 -12.93 -0.19 -27.24
CA HIS A 159 -12.35 -1.46 -27.61
C HIS A 159 -12.72 -1.76 -29.07
N GLU A 160 -11.90 -1.28 -30.01
CA GLU A 160 -11.59 -2.15 -31.15
C GLU A 160 -10.73 -3.30 -30.59
N ARG A 161 -11.33 -4.50 -30.48
CA ARG A 161 -10.59 -5.74 -30.25
C ARG A 161 -9.50 -5.86 -31.33
N ASN A 162 -8.25 -5.63 -30.97
CA ASN A 162 -7.14 -6.01 -31.82
C ASN A 162 -6.80 -7.48 -31.55
N ASP A 163 -7.61 -8.37 -32.10
CA ASP A 163 -7.33 -9.80 -32.14
C ASP A 163 -6.14 -10.03 -33.10
N LYS A 164 -4.91 -9.91 -32.59
CA LYS A 164 -3.72 -10.39 -33.29
C LYS A 164 -3.03 -11.51 -32.52
N ALA A 165 -3.33 -12.72 -33.03
CA ALA A 165 -2.45 -13.88 -33.15
C ALA A 165 -2.06 -14.64 -31.88
N VAL A 166 -2.93 -15.55 -31.45
CA VAL A 166 -2.49 -16.93 -31.18
C VAL A 166 -2.74 -17.74 -32.45
N ALA A 167 -1.81 -17.65 -33.40
CA ALA A 167 -1.75 -18.50 -34.57
C ALA A 167 -0.54 -19.43 -34.46
N GLY A 168 -0.84 -20.72 -34.36
CA GLY A 168 0.12 -21.84 -34.27
C GLY A 168 -0.51 -22.93 -33.41
N GLY A 169 -1.48 -23.70 -33.92
CA GLY A 169 -1.22 -24.92 -34.70
C GLY A 169 -0.90 -26.06 -33.72
N VAL A 170 -1.68 -27.12 -33.59
CA VAL A 170 -2.01 -28.11 -34.63
C VAL A 170 -3.33 -28.83 -34.28
N ALA A 171 -4.25 -28.94 -35.23
CA ALA A 171 -5.28 -29.98 -35.28
C ALA A 171 -4.64 -31.25 -35.89
N ALA A 172 -4.94 -32.48 -35.47
CA ALA A 172 -6.21 -33.18 -35.66
C ALA A 172 -6.12 -34.63 -35.07
N PRO A 173 -7.03 -35.58 -35.38
CA PRO A 173 -8.25 -35.90 -34.62
C PRO A 173 -8.34 -37.41 -34.25
N VAL A 174 -9.54 -37.85 -33.81
CA VAL A 174 -10.14 -39.23 -33.71
C VAL A 174 -10.56 -39.57 -32.27
N ALA A 175 -11.62 -40.29 -31.94
CA ALA A 175 -12.91 -40.71 -32.53
C ALA A 175 -13.71 -41.32 -31.35
N GLU A 176 -15.02 -41.45 -31.47
CA GLU A 176 -15.95 -41.95 -30.44
C GLU A 176 -15.66 -43.38 -29.91
N GLY A 177 -16.02 -43.61 -28.64
CA GLY A 177 -16.73 -44.82 -28.20
C GLY A 177 -16.00 -45.80 -27.30
N GLY A 178 -16.48 -45.96 -26.05
CA GLY A 178 -16.36 -47.19 -25.26
C GLY A 178 -15.93 -47.06 -23.79
N GLU A 179 -16.89 -47.01 -22.87
CA GLU A 179 -16.75 -47.57 -21.51
C GLU A 179 -17.01 -49.10 -21.57
N PRO A 180 -16.71 -49.94 -20.54
CA PRO A 180 -16.38 -49.62 -19.13
C PRO A 180 -15.26 -50.48 -18.47
N ALA A 181 -15.05 -50.21 -17.17
CA ALA A 181 -14.81 -51.16 -16.07
C ALA A 181 -13.48 -51.02 -15.30
N GLY A 182 -13.60 -50.89 -13.97
CA GLY A 182 -12.60 -51.38 -13.01
C GLY A 182 -12.18 -50.40 -11.93
N SER A 183 -12.95 -50.33 -10.83
CA SER A 183 -12.45 -49.89 -9.52
C SER A 183 -11.64 -51.02 -8.86
N PRO A 184 -10.67 -50.73 -7.99
CA PRO A 184 -10.99 -50.82 -6.56
C PRO A 184 -10.35 -49.74 -5.66
N ASN A 185 -11.13 -49.35 -4.65
CA ASN A 185 -10.75 -48.51 -3.52
C ASN A 185 -9.77 -49.22 -2.55
N ASP A 186 -8.68 -48.53 -2.23
CA ASP A 186 -7.82 -48.69 -1.05
C ASP A 186 -8.43 -47.86 0.10
N HIS A 187 -9.13 -48.44 1.08
CA HIS A 187 -8.67 -48.99 2.37
C HIS A 187 -7.88 -48.05 3.31
N GLY A 188 -8.58 -47.62 4.38
CA GLY A 188 -8.00 -47.27 5.67
C GLY A 188 -7.55 -45.81 5.80
N GLY A 189 -7.91 -45.05 6.82
CA GLY A 189 -8.40 -45.40 8.14
C GLY A 189 -7.87 -44.34 9.08
N ARG A 190 -8.78 -43.52 9.60
CA ARG A 190 -8.55 -42.66 10.76
C ARG A 190 -8.26 -43.58 11.96
N ASP A 191 -7.28 -43.27 12.80
CA ASP A 191 -7.60 -43.11 14.22
C ASP A 191 -6.54 -42.32 15.02
N SER A 192 -7.11 -41.67 16.01
CA SER A 192 -6.59 -40.92 17.13
C SER A 192 -5.70 -41.71 18.09
N THR A 193 -4.83 -41.00 18.82
CA THR A 193 -4.55 -41.32 20.23
C THR A 193 -4.36 -40.05 21.06
N HIS A 194 -5.15 -39.99 22.13
CA HIS A 194 -5.06 -39.15 23.33
C HIS A 194 -4.33 -39.93 24.44
N ALA A 195 -4.04 -39.22 25.56
CA ALA A 195 -3.62 -39.69 26.90
C ALA A 195 -2.08 -39.63 27.17
N ASP A 196 -1.54 -39.18 28.32
CA ASP A 196 -2.06 -38.60 29.58
C ASP A 196 -0.87 -38.11 30.45
N ALA A 197 -1.17 -37.17 31.37
CA ALA A 197 -0.70 -36.90 32.74
C ALA A 197 0.77 -36.84 33.23
N GLY A 198 0.96 -35.83 34.10
CA GLY A 198 1.83 -35.81 35.30
C GLY A 198 3.01 -34.83 35.18
N GLY A 199 3.24 -33.80 36.02
CA GLY A 199 2.82 -33.47 37.37
C GLY A 199 4.08 -33.19 38.22
N ASP A 200 4.27 -31.95 38.72
CA ASP A 200 4.77 -31.70 40.09
C ASP A 200 4.88 -30.20 40.43
N ALA A 201 4.69 -29.92 41.73
CA ALA A 201 4.63 -28.62 42.37
C ALA A 201 5.74 -28.44 43.42
N SER A 202 6.09 -27.18 43.71
CA SER A 202 6.73 -26.59 44.92
C SER A 202 7.70 -25.48 44.46
N GLY A 203 7.89 -24.30 45.09
CA GLY A 203 7.41 -23.68 46.32
C GLY A 203 8.42 -22.59 46.74
N THR A 204 7.95 -21.50 47.37
CA THR A 204 8.69 -20.53 48.26
C THR A 204 9.73 -19.57 47.62
N GLY A 205 9.94 -18.31 48.02
CA GLY A 205 9.43 -17.37 49.05
C GLY A 205 9.88 -15.94 48.63
N ASP A 206 9.11 -14.88 48.88
CA ASP A 206 9.12 -13.97 50.05
C ASP A 206 10.30 -12.95 50.14
N GLN A 207 9.94 -11.73 50.60
CA GLN A 207 10.71 -10.59 51.15
C GLN A 207 11.14 -9.49 50.16
N SER A 208 10.45 -8.33 50.11
CA SER A 208 10.34 -7.21 51.07
C SER A 208 11.57 -6.32 51.18
N THR A 209 11.41 -5.02 50.89
CA THR A 209 11.82 -3.82 51.67
C THR A 209 11.64 -2.59 50.75
N ALA A 210 10.66 -1.73 51.04
CA ALA A 210 10.78 -0.53 51.88
C ALA A 210 11.65 0.55 51.21
N GLU A 211 11.01 1.59 50.67
CA GLU A 211 11.03 2.95 51.22
C GLU A 211 12.25 3.75 50.74
N ASP A 212 12.03 4.81 49.97
CA ASP A 212 12.28 6.18 50.44
C ASP A 212 11.89 7.21 49.36
N SER A 213 10.84 7.98 49.64
CA SER A 213 10.65 9.34 49.14
C SER A 213 11.05 10.23 50.31
N PRO A 214 11.76 11.36 50.12
CA PRO A 214 11.07 12.52 49.55
C PRO A 214 11.95 13.58 48.86
N ALA A 215 11.25 14.58 48.29
CA ALA A 215 11.48 16.03 48.48
C ALA A 215 11.58 16.84 47.18
N ARG A 216 10.50 17.58 46.90
CA ARG A 216 10.54 18.90 46.26
C ARG A 216 11.17 19.90 47.24
N PRO A 217 11.88 20.92 46.73
CA PRO A 217 11.42 22.32 46.91
C PRO A 217 11.71 23.15 45.63
N ALA A 218 11.29 24.39 45.43
CA ALA A 218 10.31 25.30 45.99
C ALA A 218 10.12 26.40 44.93
N HIS A 219 8.99 27.09 44.96
CA HIS A 219 8.82 28.39 44.31
C HIS A 219 9.84 29.40 44.86
N ASP A 220 10.39 30.24 43.99
CA ASP A 220 10.84 31.58 44.40
C ASP A 220 10.25 32.65 43.46
N HIS A 221 9.76 33.70 44.11
CA HIS A 221 9.16 34.90 43.57
C HIS A 221 10.12 36.07 43.84
N GLY A 222 10.54 36.78 42.78
CA GLY A 222 11.07 38.15 42.91
C GLY A 222 10.88 38.87 41.58
N ARG A 223 9.79 39.62 41.37
CA ARG A 223 9.54 41.05 41.69
C ARG A 223 10.48 42.08 41.03
N THR A 224 9.82 42.95 40.23
CA THR A 224 9.98 44.42 40.06
C THR A 224 11.27 44.93 39.40
N ALA A 225 11.24 45.52 38.19
CA ALA A 225 10.79 46.89 37.80
C ALA A 225 11.69 48.02 38.38
N PRO A 226 11.81 49.21 37.76
CA PRO A 226 11.05 49.80 36.65
C PRO A 226 11.78 49.92 35.32
#